data_AF-A0A842J3D7-F1
#
_entry.id   AF-A0A842J3D7-F1
#
_cell.length_a   1.000
_cell.length_b   1.000
_cell.length_c   1.000
_cell.angle_alpha   90.00
_cell.angle_beta   90.00
_cell.angle_gamma   90.00
#
_symmetry.space_group_name_H-M   'P 1'
#
loop_
_entity.id
_entity.type
_entity.pdbx_description
1 polymer ?
#
loop_
_entity_poly.entity_id
_entity_poly.type
_entity_poly.pdbx_seq_one_letter_code
_entity_poly.pdbx_strand_id
1 'polypeptide(L)'
;MEIKENEKILTIKDWLKIQLIMMIPIVNLIMWIKWLVSDKTNINLKNFLIASLIMMVIGGIVVGVIWFFVLARILATSGAY
;
A
#
# COMPACT_ATOMS: atom_id res chain seq x y z
N MET A 1 -6.60 30.10 -13.27
CA MET A 1 -6.72 28.64 -13.43
C MET A 1 -7.65 28.15 -12.34
N GLU A 2 -8.76 27.51 -12.69
CA GLU A 2 -9.68 26.94 -11.69
C GLU A 2 -9.09 25.61 -11.20
N ILE A 3 -8.85 25.48 -9.90
CA ILE A 3 -8.36 24.21 -9.32
C ILE A 3 -9.55 23.28 -9.18
N LYS A 4 -9.47 22.08 -9.77
CA LYS A 4 -10.55 21.10 -9.64
C LYS A 4 -10.66 20.60 -8.20
N GLU A 5 -11.86 20.22 -7.77
CA GLU A 5 -12.09 19.74 -6.40
C GLU A 5 -11.17 18.57 -6.01
N ASN A 6 -10.92 17.66 -6.94
CA ASN A 6 -10.05 16.50 -6.74
C ASN A 6 -8.55 16.81 -6.80
N GLU A 7 -8.16 18.05 -7.14
CA GLU A 7 -6.77 18.52 -7.17
C GLU A 7 -6.39 19.29 -5.89
N LYS A 8 -7.37 19.58 -5.02
CA LYS A 8 -7.11 20.26 -3.74
C LYS A 8 -6.14 19.47 -2.88
N ILE A 9 -5.24 20.17 -2.18
CA ILE A 9 -4.28 19.55 -1.26
C ILE A 9 -5.05 18.93 -0.08
N LEU A 10 -4.75 17.67 0.24
CA LEU A 10 -5.31 17.00 1.41
C LEU A 10 -4.61 17.51 2.68
N THR A 11 -5.41 17.95 3.65
CA THR A 11 -4.90 18.43 4.93
C THR A 11 -4.58 17.27 5.87
N ILE A 12 -3.91 17.55 7.00
CA ILE A 12 -3.64 16.57 8.06
C ILE A 12 -4.93 15.90 8.54
N LYS A 13 -6.03 16.68 8.68
CA LYS A 13 -7.33 16.15 9.11
C LYS A 13 -7.89 15.15 8.11
N ASP A 14 -7.66 15.35 6.81
CA ASP A 14 -8.12 14.43 5.77
C ASP A 14 -7.29 13.16 5.76
N TRP A 15 -5.96 13.28 5.91
CA TRP A 15 -5.08 12.12 6.07
C TRP A 15 -5.43 11.29 7.29
N LEU A 16 -5.75 11.91 8.43
CA LEU A 16 -6.19 11.19 9.62
C LEU A 16 -7.47 10.38 9.37
N LYS A 17 -8.46 10.95 8.68
CA LYS A 17 -9.68 10.20 8.30
C LYS A 17 -9.35 9.01 7.39
N ILE A 18 -8.48 9.22 6.41
CA ILE A 18 -8.04 8.15 5.49
C ILE A 18 -7.35 7.04 6.29
N GLN A 19 -6.40 7.38 7.16
CA GLN A 19 -5.70 6.41 8.01
C GLN A 19 -6.65 5.64 8.92
N LEU A 20 -7.62 6.30 9.55
CA LEU A 20 -8.65 5.64 10.38
C LEU A 20 -9.47 4.61 9.58
N ILE A 21 -9.84 4.93 8.33
CA ILE A 21 -10.51 3.98 7.44
C ILE A 21 -9.60 2.81 7.11
N MET A 22 -8.31 3.07 6.85
CA MET A 22 -7.32 2.04 6.51
C MET A 22 -6.99 1.09 7.67
N MET A 23 -7.21 1.49 8.92
CA MET A 23 -7.03 0.61 10.09
C MET A 23 -8.03 -0.56 10.13
N ILE A 24 -9.17 -0.43 9.44
CA ILE A 24 -10.19 -1.49 9.38
C ILE A 24 -9.84 -2.42 8.19
N PRO A 25 -9.41 -3.67 8.39
CA PRO A 25 -8.76 -4.47 7.34
C PRO A 25 -9.61 -4.70 6.08
N ILE A 26 -10.86 -5.11 6.26
CA ILE A 26 -11.78 -5.41 5.14
C ILE A 26 -12.16 -4.11 4.39
N VAL A 27 -12.44 -3.05 5.15
CA VAL A 27 -12.80 -1.75 4.59
C VAL A 27 -11.62 -1.14 3.84
N ASN A 28 -10.40 -1.31 4.36
CA ASN A 28 -9.17 -0.84 3.72
C ASN A 28 -9.03 -1.36 2.29
N LEU A 29 -9.18 -2.67 2.09
CA LEU A 29 -9.09 -3.30 0.76
C LEU A 29 -10.14 -2.75 -0.21
N ILE A 30 -11.40 -2.66 0.24
CA ILE A 30 -12.50 -2.15 -0.59
C ILE A 30 -12.28 -0.67 -0.94
N MET A 31 -11.85 0.13 0.04
CA MET A 31 -11.64 1.56 -0.13
C MET A 31 -10.45 1.85 -1.05
N TRP A 32 -9.37 1.07 -1.01
CA TRP A 32 -8.26 1.18 -1.96
C TRP A 32 -8.75 1.03 -3.40
N ILE A 33 -9.53 -0.01 -3.69
CA ILE A 33 -10.08 -0.24 -5.04
C ILE A 33 -11.00 0.92 -5.42
N LYS A 34 -11.94 1.29 -4.55
CA LYS A 34 -12.89 2.39 -4.80
C LYS A 34 -12.17 3.71 -5.09
N TRP A 35 -11.12 4.04 -4.34
CA TRP A 35 -10.35 5.26 -4.53
C TRP A 35 -9.52 5.24 -5.82
N LEU A 36 -8.93 4.09 -6.18
CA LEU A 36 -8.16 3.94 -7.41
C LEU A 36 -9.03 4.02 -8.67
N VAL A 37 -10.25 3.47 -8.64
CA VAL A 37 -11.11 3.42 -9.83
C VAL A 37 -11.93 4.70 -10.02
N SER A 38 -12.25 5.43 -8.95
CA SER A 38 -13.08 6.65 -9.06
C SER A 38 -12.32 7.86 -9.61
N ASP A 39 -12.96 8.60 -10.52
CA ASP A 39 -12.47 9.89 -11.06
C ASP A 39 -12.65 11.05 -10.06
N LYS A 40 -13.52 10.88 -9.06
CA LYS A 40 -13.78 11.87 -8.01
C LYS A 40 -12.76 11.80 -6.88
N THR A 41 -11.92 10.76 -6.84
CA THR A 41 -10.89 10.61 -5.81
C THR A 41 -9.83 11.70 -5.98
N ASN A 42 -9.40 12.27 -4.85
CA ASN A 42 -8.34 13.24 -4.83
C ASN A 42 -7.03 12.68 -5.43
N ILE A 43 -6.37 13.47 -6.28
CA ILE A 43 -5.15 13.07 -6.99
C ILE A 43 -4.01 12.70 -6.02
N ASN A 44 -3.88 13.41 -4.88
CA ASN A 44 -2.85 13.14 -3.87
C ASN A 44 -3.05 11.75 -3.25
N LEU A 45 -4.30 11.41 -2.91
CA LEU A 45 -4.64 10.09 -2.39
C LEU A 45 -4.41 9.00 -3.45
N LYS A 46 -4.86 9.24 -4.69
CA LYS A 46 -4.69 8.28 -5.79
C LYS A 46 -3.22 7.96 -6.05
N ASN A 47 -2.37 8.98 -6.09
CA ASN A 47 -0.93 8.82 -6.25
C ASN A 47 -0.28 8.09 -5.06
N PHE A 48 -0.71 8.41 -3.83
CA PHE A 48 -0.25 7.70 -2.64
C PHE A 48 -0.60 6.20 -2.70
N LEU A 49 -1.81 5.84 -3.11
CA LEU A 49 -2.24 4.44 -3.22
C LEU A 49 -1.45 3.70 -4.32
N ILE A 50 -1.21 4.34 -5.47
CA ILE A 50 -0.39 3.78 -6.55
C ILE A 50 1.05 3.57 -6.06
N ALA A 51 1.66 4.56 -5.42
CA ALA A 51 3.00 4.43 -4.85
C ALA A 51 3.06 3.32 -3.79
N SER A 52 2.04 3.22 -2.94
CA SER A 52 1.93 2.18 -1.92
C SER A 52 1.86 0.78 -2.53
N LEU A 53 1.10 0.59 -3.62
CA LEU A 53 1.05 -0.68 -4.35
C LEU A 53 2.42 -1.06 -4.95
N ILE A 54 3.12 -0.10 -5.54
CA ILE A 54 4.47 -0.32 -6.07
C ILE A 54 5.41 -0.74 -4.94
N MET A 55 5.37 -0.04 -3.80
CA MET A 55 6.17 -0.38 -2.63
C MET A 55 5.82 -1.75 -2.04
N MET A 56 4.55 -2.16 -2.09
CA MET A 56 4.12 -3.49 -1.66
C MET A 56 4.73 -4.59 -2.54
N VAL A 57 4.76 -4.40 -3.86
CA VAL A 57 5.40 -5.35 -4.79
C VAL A 57 6.90 -5.42 -4.54
N ILE A 58 7.58 -4.28 -4.46
CA ILE A 58 9.03 -4.21 -4.20
C ILE A 58 9.35 -4.85 -2.85
N GLY A 59 8.63 -4.48 -1.79
CA GLY A 59 8.80 -5.03 -0.45
C GLY A 59 8.56 -6.53 -0.41
N GLY A 60 7.52 -7.02 -1.10
CA GLY A 60 7.22 -8.44 -1.23
C GLY A 60 8.34 -9.23 -1.88
N ILE A 61 8.97 -8.68 -2.94
CA ILE A 61 10.14 -9.30 -3.60
C ILE A 61 11.32 -9.34 -2.63
N VAL A 62 11.66 -8.22 -2.00
CA VAL A 62 12.80 -8.13 -1.07
C VAL A 62 12.64 -9.11 0.09
N VAL A 63 11.47 -9.11 0.73
CA VAL A 63 11.14 -10.04 1.82
C VAL A 63 11.16 -11.48 1.33
N GLY A 64 10.60 -11.77 0.15
CA GLY A 64 10.62 -13.10 -0.46
C GLY A 64 12.03 -13.63 -0.71
N VAL A 65 12.93 -12.80 -1.22
CA VAL A 65 14.35 -13.16 -1.42
C VAL A 65 15.03 -13.46 -0.09
N ILE A 66 14.81 -12.63 0.93
CA ILE A 66 15.37 -12.86 2.27
C ILE A 66 14.86 -14.19 2.84
N TRP A 67 13.55 -14.45 2.79
CA TRP A 67 12.96 -15.70 3.27
C TRP A 67 13.44 -16.92 2.50
N PHE A 68 13.63 -16.81 1.18
CA PHE A 68 14.19 -17.89 0.38
C PHE A 68 15.56 -18.32 0.91
N PHE A 69 16.46 -17.37 1.16
CA PHE A 69 17.78 -17.68 1.71
C PHE A 69 17.72 -18.22 3.14
N VAL A 70 16.85 -17.66 3.99
CA VAL A 70 16.65 -18.16 5.37
C VAL A 70 16.17 -19.61 5.35
N LEU A 71 15.16 -19.94 4.54
CA LEU A 71 14.61 -21.29 4.44
C LEU A 71 15.62 -22.27 3.84
N ALA A 72 16.36 -21.86 2.80
CA ALA A 72 17.41 -22.68 2.20
C ALA A 72 18.50 -23.03 3.23
N ARG A 73 18.89 -22.08 4.09
CA ARG A 73 19.84 -22.32 5.17
C ARG A 73 19.30 -23.31 6.21
N ILE A 74 18.06 -23.13 6.66
CA ILE A 74 17.42 -24.02 7.62
C ILE A 74 17.41 -25.46 7.08
N LEU A 75 16.98 -25.65 5.83
CA LEU A 75 16.93 -26.96 5.17
C LEU A 75 18.32 -27.62 5.04
N ALA A 76 19.32 -26.85 4.61
CA ALA A 76 20.69 -27.34 4.49
C ALA A 76 21.27 -27.80 5.84
N THR A 77 20.96 -27.08 6.93
CA THR A 77 21.38 -27.50 8.27
C THR A 77 20.59 -28.69 8.81
N SER A 78 19.30 -28.81 8.49
CA SER A 78 18.48 -29.94 8.95
C SER A 78 18.83 -31.28 8.29
N GLY A 79 19.41 -31.26 7.08
CA GLY A 79 19.89 -32.47 6.40
C GLY A 79 21.35 -32.84 6.73
N ALA A 80 22.03 -32.03 7.56
CA ALA A 80 23.41 -32.25 7.97
C ALA A 80 23.54 -32.94 9.35
N TYR A 81 22.41 -33.31 9.98
CA TYR A 81 22.33 -34.05 11.23
C TYR A 81 21.63 -35.40 11.02
#